data_AF-A0AAU7DGD4-F1
#
_entry.id   AF-A0AAU7DGD4-F1
#
_cell.length_a   1.000
_cell.length_b   1.000
_cell.length_c   1.000
_cell.angle_alpha   90.00
_cell.angle_beta   90.00
_cell.angle_gamma   90.00
#
_symmetry.space_group_name_H-M   'P 1'
#
loop_
_entity.id
_entity.type
_entity.pdbx_description
1 polymer ?
#
loop_
_entity_poly.entity_id
_entity_poly.type
_entity_poly.pdbx_seq_one_letter_code
_entity_poly.pdbx_strand_id
1 'polypeptide(L)'
;MATRKATKKKSTARSSSAKKSTRSSATKKSSSRKSVAKKSSSRKYSPSAGKNVETEMREMKKGKLKSGRSGKKVTNPKQAIAIGLSEARKQGKKVPAKKS
;
A
#
# COMPACT_ATOMS: atom_id res chain seq x y z
N MET A 1 53.36 -5.58 -29.61
CA MET A 1 53.24 -5.38 -31.07
C MET A 1 51.88 -5.88 -31.53
N ALA A 2 50.94 -4.97 -31.82
CA ALA A 2 49.80 -5.21 -32.72
C ALA A 2 49.29 -3.84 -33.17
N THR A 3 48.93 -3.77 -34.44
CA THR A 3 48.96 -2.62 -35.34
C THR A 3 47.69 -1.78 -35.35
N ARG A 4 47.86 -0.47 -35.61
CA ARG A 4 47.11 0.44 -36.54
C ARG A 4 45.58 0.22 -36.66
N LYS A 5 44.72 1.24 -36.71
CA LYS A 5 44.73 2.31 -37.73
C LYS A 5 43.49 3.21 -37.54
N ALA A 6 43.73 4.52 -37.61
CA ALA A 6 42.96 5.61 -38.23
C ALA A 6 41.42 5.48 -38.43
N THR A 7 40.62 6.51 -38.17
CA THR A 7 40.29 7.64 -39.09
C THR A 7 39.06 8.35 -38.47
N LYS A 8 38.62 9.60 -38.69
CA LYS A 8 39.05 10.84 -39.37
C LYS A 8 37.83 11.79 -39.27
N LYS A 9 38.08 13.10 -39.12
CA LYS A 9 37.22 14.26 -39.54
C LYS A 9 35.78 14.38 -38.98
N LYS A 10 35.45 15.47 -38.27
CA LYS A 10 35.12 16.84 -38.75
C LYS A 10 33.68 16.96 -39.28
N SER A 11 32.83 17.63 -38.50
CA SER A 11 31.76 18.52 -39.00
C SER A 11 31.23 19.39 -37.85
N THR A 12 31.64 20.66 -37.83
CA THR A 12 30.83 21.85 -38.18
C THR A 12 30.12 22.46 -36.98
N ALA A 13 30.57 23.67 -36.65
CA ALA A 13 29.96 24.63 -35.75
C ALA A 13 28.51 24.94 -36.08
N ARG A 14 27.78 25.38 -35.04
CA ARG A 14 26.52 26.17 -34.93
C ARG A 14 25.91 25.69 -33.62
N SER A 15 25.41 26.45 -32.67
CA SER A 15 25.05 27.85 -32.40
C SER A 15 24.43 27.68 -30.99
N SER A 16 24.44 28.55 -29.99
CA SER A 16 24.49 29.98 -29.88
C SER A 16 24.49 30.22 -28.38
N SER A 17 25.40 31.09 -27.96
CA SER A 17 25.40 31.86 -26.71
C SER A 17 24.09 31.89 -25.92
N ALA A 18 24.21 31.44 -24.66
CA ALA A 18 23.60 31.99 -23.46
C ALA A 18 22.51 33.06 -23.62
N LYS A 19 21.31 32.76 -23.11
CA LYS A 19 20.44 33.79 -22.53
C LYS A 19 19.87 33.33 -21.19
N LYS A 20 20.33 34.01 -20.16
CA LYS A 20 19.97 34.02 -18.74
C LYS A 20 18.54 34.55 -18.54
N SER A 21 17.72 33.85 -17.75
CA SER A 21 16.59 34.31 -16.90
C SER A 21 15.57 33.16 -16.81
N THR A 22 15.24 32.54 -15.67
CA THR A 22 14.59 33.13 -14.50
C THR A 22 14.71 32.20 -13.29
N ARG A 23 14.92 32.77 -12.10
CA ARG A 23 14.67 32.13 -10.79
C ARG A 23 13.15 32.02 -10.60
N SER A 24 12.65 30.83 -10.22
CA SER A 24 11.47 30.63 -9.36
C SER A 24 11.15 29.12 -9.34
N SER A 25 11.61 28.40 -8.32
CA SER A 25 10.83 28.08 -7.12
C SER A 25 9.71 27.06 -7.37
N ALA A 26 9.87 25.90 -6.74
CA ALA A 26 8.81 25.07 -6.20
C ALA A 26 7.65 24.70 -7.14
N THR A 27 7.60 23.43 -7.54
CA THR A 27 6.52 22.53 -7.12
C THR A 27 6.80 21.13 -7.64
N LYS A 28 7.27 20.25 -6.74
CA LYS A 28 6.98 18.82 -6.88
C LYS A 28 5.46 18.71 -6.85
N LYS A 29 4.83 18.64 -8.03
CA LYS A 29 3.41 18.38 -8.18
C LYS A 29 3.16 16.94 -7.73
N SER A 30 2.98 16.80 -6.42
CA SER A 30 2.45 15.60 -5.78
C SER A 30 1.22 15.18 -6.56
N SER A 31 1.25 13.98 -7.12
CA SER A 31 0.08 13.31 -7.66
C SER A 31 -0.96 13.30 -6.55
N SER A 32 -1.90 14.23 -6.62
CA SER A 32 -3.10 14.29 -5.80
C SER A 32 -3.77 12.94 -5.96
N ARG A 33 -3.56 12.04 -5.00
CA ARG A 33 -4.30 10.79 -4.91
C ARG A 33 -5.75 11.20 -4.88
N LYS A 34 -6.41 10.95 -6.02
CA LYS A 34 -7.84 11.13 -6.22
C LYS A 34 -8.52 10.59 -4.97
N SER A 35 -9.02 11.47 -4.11
CA SER A 35 -9.78 11.11 -2.93
C SER A 35 -11.07 10.50 -3.46
N VAL A 36 -11.06 9.18 -3.65
CA VAL A 36 -12.24 8.43 -4.04
C VAL A 36 -13.29 8.72 -2.98
N ALA A 37 -14.31 9.50 -3.37
CA ALA A 37 -15.43 9.81 -2.51
C ALA A 37 -15.93 8.49 -1.92
N LYS A 38 -15.90 8.37 -0.59
CA LYS A 38 -16.43 7.22 0.12
C LYS A 38 -17.92 7.12 -0.22
N LYS A 39 -18.28 6.25 -1.16
CA LYS A 39 -19.68 5.85 -1.36
C LYS A 39 -20.16 5.27 -0.03
N SER A 40 -21.12 5.94 0.62
CA SER A 40 -21.66 5.52 1.91
C SER A 40 -22.37 4.18 1.73
N SER A 41 -21.65 3.10 1.96
CA SER A 41 -22.25 1.77 1.97
C SER A 41 -23.12 1.62 3.22
N SER A 42 -24.39 1.24 3.04
CA SER A 42 -25.33 0.89 4.12
C SER A 42 -24.88 -0.32 4.95
N ARG A 43 -23.81 -1.00 4.54
CA ARG A 43 -23.27 -2.17 5.24
C ARG A 43 -22.83 -1.82 6.66
N LYS A 44 -23.20 -2.69 7.61
CA LYS A 44 -22.79 -2.64 9.02
C LYS A 44 -21.28 -2.77 9.19
N TYR A 45 -20.61 -3.49 8.29
CA TYR A 45 -19.17 -3.72 8.31
C TYR A 45 -18.52 -3.13 7.04
N SER A 46 -17.33 -2.54 7.20
CA SER A 46 -16.51 -2.13 6.05
C SER A 46 -15.94 -3.34 5.29
N PRO A 47 -15.68 -3.23 3.98
CA PRO A 47 -14.99 -4.27 3.22
C PRO A 47 -13.64 -4.65 3.84
N SER A 48 -12.91 -3.67 4.38
CA SER A 48 -11.63 -3.89 5.04
C SER A 48 -11.73 -4.70 6.33
N ALA A 49 -12.88 -4.66 7.03
CA ALA A 49 -13.13 -5.52 8.19
C ALA A 49 -13.40 -6.97 7.75
N GLY A 50 -14.14 -7.15 6.65
CA GLY A 50 -14.35 -8.47 6.04
C GLY A 50 -13.04 -9.13 5.62
N LYS A 51 -12.11 -8.36 5.02
CA LYS A 51 -10.77 -8.85 4.63
C LYS A 51 -9.96 -9.37 5.82
N ASN A 52 -10.03 -8.73 6.98
CA ASN A 52 -9.32 -9.22 8.17
C ASN A 52 -9.89 -10.58 8.60
N VAL A 53 -11.22 -10.68 8.71
CA VAL A 53 -11.88 -11.94 9.06
C VAL A 53 -11.52 -13.05 8.06
N GLU A 54 -11.45 -12.72 6.78
CA GLU A 54 -11.05 -13.67 5.74
C GLU A 54 -9.61 -14.17 5.95
N THR A 55 -8.66 -13.26 6.23
CA THR A 55 -7.27 -13.62 6.53
C THR A 55 -7.19 -14.55 7.74
N GLU A 56 -7.82 -14.17 8.85
CA GLU A 56 -7.87 -14.97 10.08
C GLU A 56 -8.47 -16.37 9.85
N MET A 57 -9.56 -16.43 9.08
CA MET A 57 -10.19 -17.70 8.71
C MET A 57 -9.28 -18.58 7.86
N ARG A 58 -8.50 -17.99 6.93
CA ARG A 58 -7.51 -18.72 6.13
C ARG A 58 -6.38 -19.25 7.01
N GLU A 59 -5.91 -18.48 7.98
CA GLU A 59 -4.86 -18.91 8.92
C GLU A 59 -5.33 -20.01 9.86
N MET A 60 -6.58 -19.92 10.34
CA MET A 60 -7.22 -20.96 11.11
C MET A 60 -7.33 -22.26 10.30
N LYS A 61 -7.81 -22.19 9.05
CA LYS A 61 -7.88 -23.37 8.14
C LYS A 61 -6.51 -24.00 7.90
N LYS A 62 -5.44 -23.21 7.93
CA LYS A 62 -4.04 -23.68 7.83
C LYS A 62 -3.48 -24.20 9.17
N GLY A 63 -4.22 -24.11 10.28
CA GLY A 63 -3.76 -24.50 11.61
C GLY A 63 -2.69 -23.58 12.21
N LYS A 64 -2.55 -22.36 11.70
CA LYS A 64 -1.51 -21.39 12.10
C LYS A 64 -2.00 -20.38 13.13
N LEU A 65 -3.31 -20.11 13.14
CA LEU A 65 -3.90 -19.11 14.03
C LEU A 65 -3.76 -19.51 15.51
N LYS A 66 -3.24 -18.60 16.33
CA LYS A 66 -3.07 -18.78 17.79
C LYS A 66 -3.85 -17.73 18.56
N SER A 67 -4.32 -18.12 19.74
CA SER A 67 -4.95 -17.24 20.72
C SER A 67 -3.90 -16.39 21.44
N GLY A 68 -4.21 -15.12 21.70
CA GLY A 68 -3.24 -14.17 22.26
C GLY A 68 -2.74 -14.55 23.66
N ARG A 69 -3.64 -14.62 24.66
CA ARG A 69 -3.26 -14.81 26.08
C ARG A 69 -2.65 -16.18 26.37
N SER A 70 -3.16 -17.23 25.72
CA SER A 70 -2.81 -18.62 26.05
C SER A 70 -1.95 -19.32 25.00
N GLY A 71 -1.69 -18.69 23.84
CA GLY A 71 -0.88 -19.27 22.76
C GLY A 71 -1.47 -20.52 22.10
N LYS A 72 -2.64 -20.99 22.56
CA LYS A 72 -3.31 -22.19 22.05
C LYS A 72 -3.76 -21.96 20.62
N LYS A 73 -3.68 -22.99 19.78
CA LYS A 73 -4.19 -22.96 18.41
C LYS A 73 -5.71 -22.74 18.43
N VAL A 74 -6.20 -21.90 17.53
CA VAL A 74 -7.63 -21.66 17.37
C VAL A 74 -8.23 -22.79 16.57
N THR A 75 -9.16 -23.52 17.18
CA THR A 75 -9.88 -24.64 16.54
C THR A 75 -11.28 -24.24 16.08
N ASN A 76 -11.86 -23.19 16.68
CA ASN A 76 -13.24 -22.79 16.43
C ASN A 76 -13.33 -21.60 15.45
N PRO A 77 -14.08 -21.72 14.33
CA PRO A 77 -14.36 -20.62 13.40
C PRO A 77 -14.90 -19.35 14.06
N LYS A 78 -15.76 -19.49 15.08
CA LYS A 78 -16.33 -18.34 15.80
C LYS A 78 -15.24 -17.51 16.48
N GLN A 79 -14.21 -18.17 17.00
CA GLN A 79 -13.10 -17.51 17.66
C GLN A 79 -12.20 -16.79 16.65
N ALA A 80 -11.94 -17.38 15.49
CA ALA A 80 -11.20 -16.71 14.41
C ALA A 80 -11.92 -15.45 13.92
N ILE A 81 -13.25 -15.52 13.75
CA ILE A 81 -14.07 -14.34 13.42
C ILE A 81 -13.97 -13.27 14.52
N ALA A 82 -14.02 -13.67 15.79
CA ALA A 82 -13.90 -12.74 16.92
C ALA A 82 -12.53 -12.05 16.97
N ILE A 83 -11.46 -12.77 16.64
CA ILE A 83 -10.11 -12.21 16.52
C ILE A 83 -10.08 -11.18 15.38
N GLY A 84 -10.51 -11.56 14.18
CA GLY A 84 -10.52 -10.66 13.03
C GLY A 84 -11.38 -9.40 13.21
N LEU A 85 -12.53 -9.52 13.88
CA LEU A 85 -13.36 -8.36 14.24
C LEU A 85 -12.70 -7.48 15.31
N SER A 86 -11.99 -8.07 16.27
CA SER A 86 -11.29 -7.32 17.31
C SER A 86 -10.09 -6.55 16.73
N GLU A 87 -9.35 -7.15 15.80
CA GLU A 87 -8.30 -6.46 15.06
C GLU A 87 -8.84 -5.34 14.18
N ALA A 88 -9.95 -5.59 13.49
CA ALA A 88 -10.60 -4.57 12.68
C ALA A 88 -11.02 -3.34 13.53
N ARG A 89 -11.51 -3.56 14.76
CA ARG A 89 -11.80 -2.48 15.71
C ARG A 89 -10.54 -1.74 16.14
N LYS A 90 -9.46 -2.45 16.50
CA LYS A 90 -8.16 -1.85 16.86
C LYS A 90 -7.59 -1.00 15.73
N GLN A 91 -7.81 -1.40 14.47
CA GLN A 91 -7.41 -0.67 13.27
C GLN A 91 -8.36 0.50 12.90
N GLY A 92 -9.39 0.80 13.72
CA GLY A 92 -10.33 1.89 13.46
C GLY A 92 -11.27 1.64 12.26
N LYS A 93 -11.45 0.39 11.83
CA LYS A 93 -12.34 0.05 10.71
C LYS A 93 -13.80 0.14 11.15
N LYS A 94 -14.71 0.36 10.18
CA LYS A 94 -16.17 0.38 10.44
C LYS A 94 -16.63 -1.02 10.87
N VAL A 95 -16.81 -1.19 12.16
CA VAL A 95 -17.29 -2.40 12.84
C VAL A 95 -18.19 -1.96 14.00
N PRO A 96 -19.36 -2.59 14.24
CA PRO A 96 -20.19 -2.31 15.39
C PRO A 96 -19.43 -2.49 16.72
N ALA A 97 -19.74 -1.64 17.68
CA ALA A 97 -19.24 -1.75 19.04
C ALA A 97 -19.62 -3.11 19.65
N LYS A 98 -18.80 -3.59 20.59
CA LYS A 98 -19.15 -4.76 21.39
C LYS A 98 -20.35 -4.36 22.26
N LYS A 99 -21.43 -5.12 22.22
CA LYS A 99 -22.50 -4.97 23.20
C LYS A 99 -21.96 -5.46 24.55
N SER A 100 -22.10 -4.62 25.58
CA SER A 100 -21.82 -4.94 26.98
C SER A 100 -22.82 -5.97 27.49
#